data_AF-A0A2J6QZA1-F1
#
_entry.id   AF-A0A2J6QZA1-F1
#
_cell.length_a   1.000
_cell.length_b   1.000
_cell.length_c   1.000
_cell.angle_alpha   90.00
_cell.angle_beta   90.00
_cell.angle_gamma   90.00
#
_symmetry.space_group_name_H-M   'P 1'
#
loop_
_entity.id
_entity.type
_entity.pdbx_description
1 polymer ?
#
loop_
_entity_poly.entity_id
_entity_poly.type
_entity_poly.pdbx_seq_one_letter_code
_entity_poly.pdbx_strand_id
1 'polypeptide(L)'
;MYRFVSIDDCKARYLNGTTPTPNPGLGPLIISYSQCLHVCGTGWGTYPIWEVVSALTDWVIPLFLLLGNITYSKSASRVFKIGNFNCGAWLNWVAVISHLLVNPLDFLWNLALKLDSGHEIRERVDRIEIMRPEISMIDEEKKYLCGICYALEDFESGIHVETLLRPLEEGSHFEASSHWEAMRPLLESTARNIAGDRKHNKFHSILAITVYGKDVFVALLQSKFDATFPYHMPHTLALRQLYYWLFCAIILSGAAGGFADQWSSHAFLNTFLAGRLKNLKRTAMRKAFRYEEIVLRPIEPWDGGDYSWKYPKRGQKPQMTRRQKLLLLPAIAAVALPVVIAFIMSWFTPTIGLGDRGIGELSFAGMWILNFFITLFASSIWREDKLFKIYIWNTFWSIGSLYILFGAFQGWYNNCASWSGFYSRGAAAAYIDLNMRTTIQNHIFTFYLPITAGSLVIQLCIAGFVMWINWEVIEFTVWSDKENREFFERHRGEEVMVVEMVPVESQEEQLKVGLMVSERELPGVESEEWSVSFEDQE
;
A
#
# COMPACT_ATOMS: atom_id res chain seq x y z
N MET A 1 29.17 -31.94 -25.19
CA MET A 1 29.29 -30.61 -24.54
C MET A 1 28.84 -30.75 -23.10
N TYR A 2 29.58 -30.19 -22.16
CA TYR A 2 29.15 -30.14 -20.76
C TYR A 2 27.91 -29.23 -20.62
N ARG A 3 27.09 -29.46 -19.60
CA ARG A 3 26.04 -28.51 -19.19
C ARG A 3 26.63 -27.53 -18.18
N PHE A 4 26.29 -26.25 -18.30
CA PHE A 4 26.62 -25.23 -17.30
C PHE A 4 25.90 -25.58 -15.98
N VAL A 5 26.67 -25.88 -14.94
CA VAL A 5 26.12 -26.25 -13.61
C VAL A 5 26.07 -25.02 -12.72
N SER A 6 27.22 -24.42 -12.42
CA SER A 6 27.34 -23.20 -11.61
C SER A 6 28.63 -22.44 -11.95
N ILE A 7 28.73 -21.20 -11.47
CA ILE A 7 29.97 -20.40 -11.63
C ILE A 7 31.13 -21.05 -10.86
N ASP A 8 30.88 -21.61 -9.67
CA ASP A 8 31.93 -22.26 -8.87
C ASP A 8 32.41 -23.58 -9.48
N ASP A 9 31.51 -24.40 -10.03
CA ASP A 9 31.88 -25.58 -10.80
C ASP A 9 32.68 -25.18 -12.04
N CYS A 10 32.28 -24.13 -12.76
CA CYS A 10 33.07 -23.64 -13.88
C CYS A 10 34.45 -23.14 -13.45
N LYS A 11 34.54 -22.42 -12.32
CA LYS A 11 35.81 -21.97 -11.75
C LYS A 11 36.70 -23.14 -11.36
N ALA A 12 36.16 -24.15 -10.70
CA ALA A 12 36.89 -25.36 -10.33
C ALA A 12 37.42 -26.10 -11.57
N ARG A 13 36.59 -26.24 -12.62
CA ARG A 13 37.01 -26.82 -13.90
C ARG A 13 38.09 -26.00 -14.61
N TYR A 14 37.97 -24.67 -14.58
CA TYR A 14 38.96 -23.78 -15.15
C TYR A 14 40.32 -23.89 -14.44
N LEU A 15 40.30 -23.99 -13.10
CA LEU A 15 41.51 -24.15 -12.28
C LEU A 15 42.14 -25.55 -12.40
N ASN A 16 41.32 -26.58 -12.56
CA ASN A 16 41.78 -27.97 -12.70
C ASN A 16 42.14 -28.35 -14.14
N GLY A 17 41.70 -27.58 -15.13
CA GLY A 17 41.90 -27.85 -16.55
C GLY A 17 43.25 -27.36 -17.08
N THR A 18 43.86 -28.12 -17.99
CA THR A 18 44.99 -27.71 -18.85
C THR A 18 44.56 -26.74 -19.96
N THR A 19 43.62 -25.85 -19.67
CA THR A 19 43.07 -24.93 -20.67
C THR A 19 44.10 -23.87 -21.10
N PRO A 20 43.96 -23.34 -22.33
CA PRO A 20 44.94 -22.45 -22.95
C PRO A 20 45.28 -21.29 -22.04
N THR A 21 46.54 -20.86 -22.09
CA THR A 21 47.11 -19.71 -21.38
C THR A 21 46.07 -18.63 -21.11
N PRO A 22 45.90 -18.18 -19.83
CA PRO A 22 44.96 -17.13 -19.48
C PRO A 22 45.14 -15.95 -20.42
N ASN A 23 44.03 -15.36 -20.87
CA ASN A 23 44.10 -14.26 -21.82
C ASN A 23 44.94 -13.13 -21.20
N PRO A 24 46.15 -12.82 -21.73
CA PRO A 24 47.15 -12.02 -21.02
C PRO A 24 46.70 -10.58 -20.74
N GLY A 25 45.60 -10.12 -21.37
CA GLY A 25 45.03 -8.79 -21.16
C GLY A 25 43.86 -8.69 -20.19
N LEU A 26 43.30 -9.80 -19.67
CA LEU A 26 42.05 -9.77 -18.87
C LEU A 26 42.22 -10.22 -17.40
N GLY A 27 43.40 -10.65 -16.99
CA GLY A 27 43.65 -11.16 -15.63
C GLY A 27 43.34 -12.66 -15.47
N PRO A 28 43.75 -13.29 -14.36
CA PRO A 28 43.89 -14.75 -14.27
C PRO A 28 42.57 -15.53 -14.26
N LEU A 29 41.44 -14.88 -13.97
CA LEU A 29 40.13 -15.52 -13.77
C LEU A 29 39.03 -14.96 -14.67
N ILE A 30 39.40 -14.24 -15.73
CA ILE A 30 38.46 -13.77 -16.74
C ILE A 30 38.55 -14.68 -17.97
N ILE A 31 37.44 -15.32 -18.32
CA ILE A 31 37.36 -16.25 -19.46
C ILE A 31 36.57 -15.64 -20.62
N SER A 32 37.02 -15.84 -21.85
CA SER A 32 36.27 -15.44 -23.05
C SER A 32 35.02 -16.31 -23.25
N TYR A 33 34.11 -15.91 -24.14
CA TYR A 33 32.94 -16.70 -24.50
C TYR A 33 33.27 -18.13 -24.96
N SER A 34 34.25 -18.28 -25.87
CA SER A 34 34.66 -19.61 -26.36
C SER A 34 35.26 -20.47 -25.25
N GLN A 35 36.04 -19.87 -24.36
CA GLN A 35 36.57 -20.55 -23.17
C GLN A 35 35.44 -20.95 -22.21
N CYS A 36 34.43 -20.11 -22.02
CA CYS A 36 33.26 -20.43 -21.20
C CYS A 36 32.50 -21.64 -21.75
N LEU A 37 32.19 -21.66 -23.05
CA LEU A 37 31.52 -22.79 -23.67
C LEU A 37 32.32 -24.09 -23.57
N HIS A 38 33.65 -23.99 -23.67
CA HIS A 38 34.54 -25.14 -23.56
C HIS A 38 34.63 -25.68 -22.12
N VAL A 39 34.77 -24.79 -21.13
CA VAL A 39 35.01 -25.16 -19.72
C VAL A 39 33.72 -25.38 -18.94
N CYS A 40 32.82 -24.39 -19.00
CA CYS A 40 31.56 -24.42 -18.26
C CYS A 40 30.49 -25.23 -19.01
N GLY A 41 30.50 -25.21 -20.35
CA GLY A 41 29.48 -25.85 -21.18
C GLY A 41 28.34 -24.93 -21.63
N THR A 42 27.24 -25.54 -22.09
CA THR A 42 26.05 -24.84 -22.61
C THR A 42 24.85 -24.91 -21.66
N GLY A 43 23.85 -24.06 -21.88
CA GLY A 43 22.63 -24.01 -21.09
C GLY A 43 22.75 -23.09 -19.88
N TRP A 44 21.77 -23.17 -18.98
CA TRP A 44 21.69 -22.37 -17.75
C TRP A 44 21.96 -23.24 -16.52
N GLY A 45 22.67 -22.64 -15.56
CA GLY A 45 23.00 -23.24 -14.27
C GLY A 45 22.14 -22.70 -13.15
N THR A 46 21.53 -23.59 -12.38
CA THR A 46 20.77 -23.21 -11.20
C THR A 46 21.68 -22.99 -10.00
N TYR A 47 21.31 -22.06 -9.11
CA TYR A 47 21.92 -22.01 -7.79
C TYR A 47 21.55 -23.28 -6.99
N PRO A 48 22.41 -23.70 -6.03
CA PRO A 48 22.05 -24.74 -5.08
C PRO A 48 20.72 -24.42 -4.38
N ILE A 49 19.88 -25.43 -4.16
CA ILE A 49 18.52 -25.22 -3.61
C ILE A 49 18.54 -24.46 -2.27
N TRP A 50 19.52 -24.75 -1.41
CA TRP A 50 19.67 -24.09 -0.12
C TRP A 50 20.09 -22.62 -0.24
N GLU A 51 20.86 -22.27 -1.28
CA GLU A 51 21.17 -20.87 -1.58
C GLU A 51 19.92 -20.12 -2.06
N VAL A 52 19.09 -20.76 -2.89
CA VAL A 52 17.81 -20.18 -3.32
C VAL A 52 16.90 -19.98 -2.11
N VAL A 53 16.78 -20.98 -1.24
CA VAL A 53 15.95 -20.89 -0.03
C VAL A 53 16.44 -19.75 0.87
N SER A 54 17.74 -19.68 1.17
CA SER A 54 18.32 -18.56 1.95
C SER A 54 18.07 -17.22 1.27
N ALA A 55 18.25 -17.12 -0.05
CA ALA A 55 17.98 -15.89 -0.79
C ALA A 55 16.51 -15.45 -0.69
N LEU A 56 15.58 -16.40 -0.65
CA LEU A 56 14.16 -16.13 -0.47
C LEU A 56 13.82 -15.76 0.98
N THR A 57 14.29 -16.53 1.96
CA THR A 57 13.98 -16.34 3.39
C THR A 57 14.57 -15.07 3.95
N ASP A 58 15.81 -14.77 3.58
CA ASP A 58 16.55 -13.68 4.21
C ASP A 58 16.20 -12.34 3.56
N TRP A 59 15.50 -12.35 2.42
CA TRP A 59 15.37 -11.15 1.61
C TRP A 59 14.06 -10.94 0.87
N VAL A 60 13.56 -11.96 0.15
CA VAL A 60 12.30 -11.83 -0.59
C VAL A 60 11.13 -11.82 0.38
N ILE A 61 11.06 -12.83 1.24
CA ILE A 61 9.99 -12.95 2.22
C ILE A 61 9.90 -11.70 3.10
N PRO A 62 10.98 -11.18 3.71
CA PRO A 62 10.93 -9.93 4.49
C PRO A 62 10.38 -8.75 3.69
N LEU A 63 10.85 -8.54 2.45
CA LEU A 63 10.37 -7.47 1.58
C LEU A 63 8.86 -7.58 1.31
N PHE A 64 8.36 -8.79 1.05
CA PHE A 64 6.94 -9.03 0.81
C PHE A 64 6.10 -9.03 2.10
N LEU A 65 6.69 -9.38 3.26
CA LEU A 65 6.05 -9.22 4.57
C LEU A 65 5.83 -7.74 4.89
N LEU A 66 6.67 -6.83 4.37
CA LEU A 66 6.41 -5.40 4.47
C LEU A 66 5.08 -5.01 3.81
N LEU A 67 4.63 -5.72 2.76
CA LEU A 67 3.31 -5.49 2.15
C LEU A 67 2.17 -5.72 3.14
N GLY A 68 2.36 -6.56 4.15
CA GLY A 68 1.38 -6.73 5.23
C GLY A 68 1.12 -5.46 6.03
N ASN A 69 2.00 -4.44 5.94
CA ASN A 69 1.85 -3.15 6.61
C ASN A 69 1.10 -2.11 5.76
N ILE A 70 0.81 -2.40 4.49
CA ILE A 70 -0.09 -1.56 3.69
C ILE A 70 -1.49 -1.67 4.31
N THR A 71 -2.15 -0.52 4.48
CA THR A 71 -3.46 -0.41 5.12
C THR A 71 -4.57 -0.83 4.17
N TYR A 72 -4.82 -2.13 4.08
CA TYR A 72 -5.91 -2.65 3.25
C TYR A 72 -7.26 -2.45 3.90
N SER A 73 -8.18 -1.83 3.16
CA SER A 73 -9.60 -2.03 3.39
C SER A 73 -9.97 -3.52 3.25
N LYS A 74 -10.57 -4.10 4.30
CA LYS A 74 -11.30 -5.36 4.19
C LYS A 74 -12.62 -5.11 3.46
N SER A 75 -12.57 -5.10 2.13
CA SER A 75 -13.77 -4.97 1.32
C SER A 75 -14.63 -6.23 1.43
N ALA A 76 -15.92 -6.04 1.72
CA ALA A 76 -16.97 -7.05 1.59
C ALA A 76 -17.57 -7.07 0.19
N SER A 77 -16.76 -6.71 -0.81
CA SER A 77 -17.19 -6.48 -2.19
C SER A 77 -18.10 -7.60 -2.66
N ARG A 78 -19.32 -7.21 -3.08
CA ARG A 78 -20.28 -8.13 -3.71
C ARG A 78 -19.77 -8.63 -5.06
N VAL A 79 -18.75 -7.96 -5.61
CA VAL A 79 -18.14 -8.24 -6.92
C VAL A 79 -17.30 -9.52 -6.90
N PHE A 80 -16.69 -9.86 -5.76
CA PHE A 80 -15.82 -11.03 -5.63
C PHE A 80 -16.59 -12.28 -5.14
N LYS A 81 -17.72 -12.58 -5.80
CA LYS A 81 -18.45 -13.83 -5.62
C LYS A 81 -18.11 -14.80 -6.75
N ILE A 82 -17.60 -15.98 -6.39
CA ILE A 82 -17.43 -17.09 -7.33
C ILE A 82 -18.51 -18.12 -6.98
N GLY A 83 -19.61 -18.12 -7.73
CA GLY A 83 -20.82 -18.86 -7.38
C GLY A 83 -21.41 -18.35 -6.06
N ASN A 84 -21.63 -19.26 -5.10
CA ASN A 84 -22.15 -18.94 -3.76
C ASN A 84 -21.04 -18.61 -2.75
N PHE A 85 -19.76 -18.77 -3.10
CA PHE A 85 -18.65 -18.49 -2.18
C PHE A 85 -18.27 -17.01 -2.23
N ASN A 86 -18.34 -16.36 -1.06
CA ASN A 86 -17.85 -15.00 -0.88
C ASN A 86 -16.35 -15.05 -0.60
N CYS A 87 -15.55 -14.89 -1.64
CA CYS A 87 -14.09 -14.83 -1.53
C CYS A 87 -13.57 -13.39 -1.30
N GLY A 88 -14.48 -12.47 -0.93
CA GLY A 88 -14.30 -11.02 -1.01
C GLY A 88 -12.99 -10.49 -0.43
N ALA A 89 -12.74 -10.73 0.86
CA ALA A 89 -11.58 -10.15 1.53
C ALA A 89 -10.24 -10.67 0.98
N TRP A 90 -10.14 -11.97 0.71
CA TRP A 90 -8.91 -12.57 0.22
C TRP A 90 -8.64 -12.22 -1.25
N LEU A 91 -9.65 -12.29 -2.12
CA LEU A 91 -9.50 -11.88 -3.52
C LEU A 91 -9.21 -10.39 -3.65
N ASN A 92 -9.81 -9.55 -2.80
CA ASN A 92 -9.48 -8.13 -2.74
C ASN A 92 -8.00 -7.92 -2.38
N TRP A 93 -7.51 -8.63 -1.36
CA TRP A 93 -6.10 -8.56 -0.98
C TRP A 93 -5.17 -8.99 -2.12
N VAL A 94 -5.49 -10.10 -2.80
CA VAL A 94 -4.76 -10.55 -4.00
C VAL A 94 -4.84 -9.50 -5.12
N ALA A 95 -5.98 -8.85 -5.32
CA ALA A 95 -6.17 -7.81 -6.32
C ALA A 95 -5.30 -6.58 -6.06
N VAL A 96 -5.28 -6.10 -4.83
CA VAL A 96 -4.47 -4.94 -4.42
C VAL A 96 -2.99 -5.27 -4.55
N ILE A 97 -2.53 -6.44 -4.06
CA ILE A 97 -1.12 -6.85 -4.21
C ILE A 97 -0.76 -7.04 -5.68
N SER A 98 -1.64 -7.66 -6.48
CA SER A 98 -1.41 -7.82 -7.91
C SER A 98 -1.20 -6.45 -8.57
N HIS A 99 -2.11 -5.51 -8.31
CA HIS A 99 -2.02 -4.15 -8.84
C HIS A 99 -0.77 -3.42 -8.36
N LEU A 100 -0.44 -3.49 -7.08
CA LEU A 100 0.78 -2.92 -6.52
C LEU A 100 2.03 -3.39 -7.26
N LEU A 101 2.14 -4.70 -7.51
CA LEU A 101 3.33 -5.30 -8.13
C LEU A 101 3.46 -4.99 -9.63
N VAL A 102 2.35 -4.76 -10.33
CA VAL A 102 2.38 -4.51 -11.79
C VAL A 102 2.11 -3.07 -12.18
N ASN A 103 1.65 -2.23 -11.26
CA ASN A 103 1.39 -0.83 -11.50
C ASN A 103 1.75 0.04 -10.27
N PRO A 104 3.03 0.02 -9.82
CA PRO A 104 3.45 0.79 -8.66
C PRO A 104 3.27 2.31 -8.86
N LEU A 105 3.34 2.80 -10.10
CA LEU A 105 3.12 4.20 -10.45
C LEU A 105 1.70 4.65 -10.14
N ASP A 106 0.69 3.92 -10.62
CA ASP A 106 -0.71 4.27 -10.35
C ASP A 106 -1.02 4.11 -8.86
N PHE A 107 -0.52 3.05 -8.22
CA PHE A 107 -0.71 2.84 -6.79
C PHE A 107 -0.17 4.00 -5.94
N LEU A 108 1.10 4.38 -6.12
CA LEU A 108 1.72 5.48 -5.38
C LEU A 108 1.04 6.82 -5.67
N TRP A 109 0.66 7.04 -6.93
CA TRP A 109 -0.02 8.26 -7.32
C TRP A 109 -1.43 8.34 -6.71
N ASN A 110 -2.19 7.24 -6.66
CA ASN A 110 -3.51 7.21 -6.03
C ASN A 110 -3.41 7.41 -4.50
N LEU A 111 -2.36 6.92 -3.83
CA LEU A 111 -2.09 7.28 -2.43
C LEU A 111 -1.83 8.77 -2.25
N ALA A 112 -1.04 9.37 -3.15
CA ALA A 112 -0.79 10.82 -3.12
C ALA A 112 -2.07 11.63 -3.40
N LEU A 113 -2.91 11.18 -4.35
CA LEU A 113 -4.21 11.79 -4.64
C LEU A 113 -5.20 11.64 -3.49
N LYS A 114 -5.14 10.53 -2.74
CA LYS A 114 -5.96 10.35 -1.55
C LYS A 114 -5.57 11.39 -0.50
N LEU A 115 -4.29 11.59 -0.24
CA LEU A 115 -3.84 12.69 0.61
C LEU A 115 -4.27 14.06 0.06
N ASP A 116 -4.18 14.28 -1.25
CA ASP A 116 -4.64 15.52 -1.90
C ASP A 116 -6.13 15.82 -1.65
N SER A 117 -6.98 14.79 -1.69
CA SER A 117 -8.42 14.93 -1.41
C SER A 117 -8.69 15.46 0.00
N GLY A 118 -7.85 15.10 0.98
CA GLY A 118 -7.96 15.64 2.33
C GLY A 118 -7.63 17.13 2.39
N HIS A 119 -6.67 17.58 1.59
CA HIS A 119 -6.35 18.99 1.47
C HIS A 119 -7.48 19.76 0.77
N GLU A 120 -8.04 19.22 -0.31
CA GLU A 120 -9.22 19.82 -0.98
C GLU A 120 -10.42 19.94 -0.02
N ILE A 121 -10.66 18.92 0.81
CA ILE A 121 -11.68 18.95 1.86
C ILE A 121 -11.39 20.05 2.87
N ARG A 122 -10.14 20.19 3.33
CA ARG A 122 -9.76 21.24 4.28
C ARG A 122 -9.99 22.64 3.69
N GLU A 123 -9.53 22.88 2.47
CA GLU A 123 -9.75 24.16 1.79
C GLU A 123 -11.25 24.47 1.62
N ARG A 124 -12.10 23.47 1.37
CA ARG A 124 -13.56 23.65 1.32
C ARG A 124 -14.13 24.08 2.67
N VAL A 125 -13.73 23.40 3.75
CA VAL A 125 -14.18 23.75 5.11
C VAL A 125 -13.74 25.16 5.49
N ASP A 126 -12.50 25.54 5.20
CA ASP A 126 -12.00 26.90 5.47
C ASP A 126 -12.73 27.95 4.62
N ARG A 127 -13.08 27.64 3.36
CA ARG A 127 -13.93 28.53 2.54
C ARG A 127 -15.34 28.67 3.10
N ILE A 128 -15.95 27.61 3.61
CA ILE A 128 -17.28 27.66 4.22
C ILE A 128 -17.28 28.66 5.37
N GLU A 129 -16.29 28.59 6.27
CA GLU A 129 -16.17 29.53 7.39
C GLU A 129 -16.06 30.99 6.90
N ILE A 130 -15.22 31.26 5.90
CA ILE A 130 -15.04 32.61 5.35
C ILE A 130 -16.34 33.13 4.70
N MET A 131 -17.05 32.27 3.97
CA MET A 131 -18.29 32.65 3.26
C MET A 131 -19.51 32.73 4.19
N ARG A 132 -19.46 32.05 5.35
CA ARG A 132 -20.57 31.88 6.29
C ARG A 132 -20.11 32.25 7.70
N PRO A 133 -19.87 33.54 8.01
CA PRO A 133 -19.46 33.95 9.35
C PRO A 133 -20.49 33.59 10.44
N GLU A 134 -21.75 33.36 10.08
CA GLU A 134 -22.78 32.82 10.97
C GLU A 134 -22.49 31.37 11.43
N ILE A 135 -21.72 30.61 10.65
CA ILE A 135 -21.20 29.29 10.99
C ILE A 135 -19.79 29.49 11.54
N SER A 136 -19.72 30.06 12.74
CA SER A 136 -18.46 30.17 13.48
C SER A 136 -18.02 28.76 13.93
N MET A 137 -17.11 28.16 13.17
CA MET A 137 -16.50 26.87 13.52
C MET A 137 -15.25 27.12 14.36
N ILE A 138 -15.17 26.53 15.54
CA ILE A 138 -13.87 26.47 16.25
C ILE A 138 -12.95 25.49 15.50
N ASP A 139 -11.63 25.65 15.63
CA ASP A 139 -10.66 24.84 14.88
C ASP A 139 -10.82 23.32 15.11
N GLU A 140 -11.24 22.93 16.32
CA GLU A 140 -11.61 21.55 16.62
C GLU A 140 -12.79 21.04 15.78
N GLU A 141 -13.85 21.84 15.61
CA GLU A 141 -15.01 21.45 14.81
C GLU A 141 -14.64 21.32 13.33
N LYS A 142 -13.74 22.18 12.82
CA LYS A 142 -13.18 22.04 11.46
C LYS A 142 -12.41 20.73 11.34
N LYS A 143 -11.56 20.41 12.31
CA LYS A 143 -10.81 19.15 12.38
C LYS A 143 -11.77 17.95 12.33
N TYR A 144 -12.85 17.98 13.11
CA TYR A 144 -13.84 16.91 13.16
C TYR A 144 -14.60 16.75 11.83
N LEU A 145 -15.06 17.85 11.25
CA LEU A 145 -15.74 17.84 9.96
C LEU A 145 -14.83 17.33 8.84
N CYS A 146 -13.56 17.76 8.80
CA CYS A 146 -12.56 17.28 7.84
C CYS A 146 -12.32 15.78 7.99
N GLY A 147 -12.17 15.28 9.22
CA GLY A 147 -11.98 13.87 9.50
C GLY A 147 -13.15 12.99 9.03
N ILE A 148 -14.38 13.44 9.28
CA ILE A 148 -15.61 12.75 8.82
C ILE A 148 -15.71 12.79 7.29
N CYS A 149 -15.49 13.95 6.66
CA CYS A 149 -15.51 14.07 5.19
C CYS A 149 -14.45 13.17 4.56
N TYR A 150 -13.24 13.17 5.09
CA TYR A 150 -12.14 12.36 4.56
C TYR A 150 -12.37 10.85 4.75
N ALA A 151 -13.18 10.44 5.74
CA ALA A 151 -13.67 9.08 5.89
C ALA A 151 -14.80 8.75 4.89
N LEU A 152 -15.75 9.66 4.68
CA LEU A 152 -16.83 9.52 3.69
C LEU A 152 -16.29 9.43 2.25
N GLU A 153 -15.13 10.02 2.00
CA GLU A 153 -14.39 9.93 0.74
C GLU A 153 -14.03 8.49 0.35
N ASP A 154 -14.03 7.55 1.31
CA ASP A 154 -13.71 6.13 1.11
C ASP A 154 -14.91 5.34 0.57
N PHE A 155 -16.08 5.98 0.48
CA PHE A 155 -17.36 5.37 0.14
C PHE A 155 -17.95 6.05 -1.10
N GLU A 156 -18.51 5.24 -2.01
CA GLU A 156 -19.21 5.70 -3.22
C GLU A 156 -18.51 6.84 -3.99
N SER A 157 -17.18 6.76 -4.14
CA SER A 157 -16.36 7.79 -4.81
C SER A 157 -16.45 9.21 -4.21
N GLY A 158 -16.84 9.35 -2.94
CA GLY A 158 -16.91 10.64 -2.26
C GLY A 158 -18.20 11.43 -2.49
N ILE A 159 -19.24 10.82 -3.08
CA ILE A 159 -20.55 11.47 -3.27
C ILE A 159 -21.13 11.98 -1.94
N HIS A 160 -20.86 11.28 -0.84
CA HIS A 160 -21.32 11.69 0.48
C HIS A 160 -20.60 12.94 1.02
N VAL A 161 -19.36 13.20 0.58
CA VAL A 161 -18.65 14.45 0.93
C VAL A 161 -19.39 15.64 0.33
N GLU A 162 -19.77 15.55 -0.94
CA GLU A 162 -20.57 16.59 -1.61
C GLU A 162 -21.92 16.79 -0.92
N THR A 163 -22.59 15.70 -0.57
CA THR A 163 -23.88 15.75 0.11
C THR A 163 -23.79 16.40 1.50
N LEU A 164 -22.63 16.32 2.15
CA LEU A 164 -22.38 16.93 3.45
C LEU A 164 -22.01 18.40 3.35
N LEU A 165 -21.08 18.76 2.46
CA LEU A 165 -20.49 20.09 2.37
C LEU A 165 -21.30 21.06 1.49
N ARG A 166 -21.92 20.57 0.40
CA ARG A 166 -22.63 21.43 -0.55
C ARG A 166 -23.75 22.28 0.08
N PRO A 167 -24.58 21.77 1.01
CA PRO A 167 -25.58 22.61 1.68
C PRO A 167 -24.98 23.73 2.53
N LEU A 168 -23.75 23.55 3.02
CA LEU A 168 -23.03 24.59 3.78
C LEU A 168 -22.41 25.64 2.83
N GLU A 169 -21.93 25.22 1.67
CA GLU A 169 -21.31 26.07 0.65
C GLU A 169 -22.37 26.90 -0.10
N GLU A 170 -23.31 26.21 -0.74
CA GLU A 170 -24.25 26.77 -1.72
C GLU A 170 -25.63 27.08 -1.14
N GLY A 171 -25.96 26.52 0.03
CA GLY A 171 -27.28 26.66 0.65
C GLY A 171 -27.62 28.11 1.03
N SER A 172 -28.91 28.39 1.24
CA SER A 172 -29.29 29.68 1.84
C SER A 172 -28.69 29.82 3.26
N HIS A 173 -28.52 31.04 3.77
CA HIS A 173 -28.01 31.26 5.14
C HIS A 173 -28.77 30.42 6.19
N PHE A 174 -30.10 30.37 6.07
CA PHE A 174 -30.95 29.57 6.96
C PHE A 174 -30.69 28.08 6.83
N GLU A 175 -30.47 27.61 5.60
CA GLU A 175 -30.20 26.21 5.29
C GLU A 175 -28.84 25.77 5.81
N ALA A 176 -27.78 26.51 5.48
CA ALA A 176 -26.43 26.24 5.93
C ALA A 176 -26.36 26.18 7.48
N SER A 177 -26.98 27.14 8.16
CA SER A 177 -27.09 27.16 9.62
C SER A 177 -27.87 25.96 10.18
N SER A 178 -29.00 25.59 9.56
CA SER A 178 -29.79 24.41 9.99
C SER A 178 -29.02 23.10 9.83
N HIS A 179 -28.27 22.95 8.72
CA HIS A 179 -27.42 21.80 8.48
C HIS A 179 -26.27 21.74 9.48
N TRP A 180 -25.63 22.88 9.76
CA TRP A 180 -24.56 22.97 10.75
C TRP A 180 -25.05 22.57 12.15
N GLU A 181 -26.14 23.18 12.64
CA GLU A 181 -26.72 22.88 13.94
C GLU A 181 -27.11 21.40 14.09
N ALA A 182 -27.58 20.79 13.01
CA ALA A 182 -27.94 19.37 13.01
C ALA A 182 -26.74 18.43 13.12
N MET A 183 -25.57 18.82 12.58
CA MET A 183 -24.35 18.01 12.57
C MET A 183 -23.49 18.24 13.80
N ARG A 184 -23.37 19.49 14.25
CA ARG A 184 -22.50 19.94 15.33
C ARG A 184 -22.44 19.02 16.56
N PRO A 185 -23.57 18.60 17.18
CA PRO A 185 -23.54 17.75 18.38
C PRO A 185 -23.04 16.32 18.12
N LEU A 186 -22.86 15.91 16.86
CA LEU A 186 -22.42 14.58 16.46
C LEU A 186 -20.97 14.56 15.98
N LEU A 187 -20.37 15.72 15.68
CA LEU A 187 -19.05 15.82 15.05
C LEU A 187 -17.96 15.21 15.91
N GLU A 188 -17.86 15.61 17.19
CA GLU A 188 -16.77 15.19 18.07
C GLU A 188 -16.77 13.67 18.29
N SER A 189 -17.91 13.10 18.69
CA SER A 189 -18.02 11.66 18.96
C SER A 189 -17.78 10.81 17.71
N THR A 190 -18.33 11.22 16.56
CA THR A 190 -18.15 10.51 15.30
C THR A 190 -16.70 10.59 14.82
N ALA A 191 -16.11 11.78 14.83
CA ALA A 191 -14.73 11.97 14.38
C ALA A 191 -13.74 11.19 15.25
N ARG A 192 -13.96 11.12 16.56
CA ARG A 192 -13.14 10.29 17.47
C ARG A 192 -13.31 8.79 17.25
N ASN A 193 -14.54 8.32 17.07
CA ASN A 193 -14.77 6.90 16.75
C ASN A 193 -14.08 6.50 15.44
N ILE A 194 -14.18 7.35 14.41
CA ILE A 194 -13.48 7.17 13.14
C ILE A 194 -11.96 7.20 13.33
N ALA A 195 -11.44 8.16 14.09
CA ALA A 195 -10.01 8.28 14.33
C ALA A 195 -9.45 7.09 15.12
N GLY A 196 -10.22 6.54 16.07
CA GLY A 196 -9.86 5.36 16.85
C GLY A 196 -9.88 4.07 16.04
N ASP A 197 -10.82 3.92 15.10
CA ASP A 197 -10.89 2.76 14.20
C ASP A 197 -9.88 2.81 13.05
N ARG A 198 -9.43 4.02 12.70
CA ARG A 198 -8.41 4.22 11.67
C ARG A 198 -7.06 3.72 12.16
N LYS A 199 -6.52 2.72 11.48
CA LYS A 199 -5.19 2.18 11.78
C LYS A 199 -4.11 3.10 11.23
N HIS A 200 -3.47 3.84 12.12
CA HIS A 200 -2.20 4.49 11.86
C HIS A 200 -1.08 3.49 12.13
N ASN A 201 -0.79 2.60 11.17
CA ASN A 201 0.31 1.64 11.29
C ASN A 201 1.71 2.31 11.19
N LYS A 202 1.84 3.61 11.45
CA LYS A 202 3.08 4.37 11.27
C LYS A 202 4.26 3.76 12.02
N PHE A 203 4.06 3.40 13.28
CA PHE A 203 5.12 2.78 14.09
C PHE A 203 5.48 1.39 13.58
N HIS A 204 4.47 0.56 13.24
CA HIS A 204 4.70 -0.76 12.66
C HIS A 204 5.43 -0.68 11.31
N SER A 205 5.02 0.23 10.43
CA SER A 205 5.67 0.51 9.16
C SER A 205 7.10 0.97 9.34
N ILE A 206 7.37 1.95 10.21
CA ILE A 206 8.73 2.42 10.49
C ILE A 206 9.58 1.28 11.05
N LEU A 207 9.08 0.55 12.04
CA LEU A 207 9.79 -0.60 12.63
C LEU A 207 10.10 -1.66 11.58
N ALA A 208 9.13 -2.01 10.73
CA ALA A 208 9.31 -3.00 9.68
C ALA A 208 10.37 -2.56 8.66
N ILE A 209 10.36 -1.28 8.26
CA ILE A 209 11.38 -0.69 7.37
C ILE A 209 12.75 -0.67 8.05
N THR A 210 12.82 -0.33 9.35
CA THR A 210 14.08 -0.36 10.11
C THR A 210 14.63 -1.77 10.25
N VAL A 211 13.79 -2.76 10.54
CA VAL A 211 14.18 -4.17 10.62
C VAL A 211 14.69 -4.65 9.26
N TYR A 212 13.96 -4.39 8.18
CA TYR A 212 14.42 -4.73 6.83
C TYR A 212 15.74 -4.04 6.50
N GLY A 213 15.87 -2.74 6.79
CA GLY A 213 17.10 -1.99 6.57
C GLY A 213 18.28 -2.62 7.32
N LYS A 214 18.09 -2.90 8.62
CA LYS A 214 19.08 -3.59 9.46
C LYS A 214 19.51 -4.92 8.82
N ASP A 215 18.57 -5.76 8.41
CA ASP A 215 18.89 -7.08 7.86
C ASP A 215 19.67 -6.97 6.54
N VAL A 216 19.32 -5.99 5.71
CA VAL A 216 20.10 -5.68 4.49
C VAL A 216 21.53 -5.24 4.82
N PHE A 217 21.70 -4.36 5.81
CA PHE A 217 23.02 -3.90 6.24
C PHE A 217 23.85 -5.03 6.86
N VAL A 218 23.25 -5.84 7.73
CA VAL A 218 23.91 -6.99 8.36
C VAL A 218 24.40 -7.96 7.29
N ALA A 219 23.57 -8.29 6.30
CA ALA A 219 23.96 -9.21 5.27
C ALA A 219 25.01 -8.62 4.29
N LEU A 220 24.99 -7.30 4.02
CA LEU A 220 26.09 -6.62 3.32
C LEU A 220 27.41 -6.71 4.09
N LEU A 221 27.37 -6.53 5.41
CA LEU A 221 28.56 -6.69 6.26
C LEU A 221 29.03 -8.15 6.30
N GLN A 222 28.12 -9.11 6.46
CA GLN A 222 28.44 -10.54 6.45
C GLN A 222 29.10 -10.96 5.14
N SER A 223 28.62 -10.47 3.99
CA SER A 223 29.24 -10.78 2.69
C SER A 223 30.71 -10.31 2.58
N LYS A 224 31.12 -9.32 3.39
CA LYS A 224 32.51 -8.87 3.47
C LYS A 224 33.35 -9.74 4.40
N PHE A 225 32.82 -10.08 5.57
CA PHE A 225 33.59 -10.70 6.65
C PHE A 225 33.52 -12.23 6.67
N ASP A 226 32.48 -12.81 6.07
CA ASP A 226 32.27 -14.25 6.01
C ASP A 226 32.59 -14.77 4.60
N ALA A 227 33.70 -15.49 4.50
CA ALA A 227 34.14 -16.13 3.26
C ALA A 227 33.20 -17.25 2.79
N THR A 228 32.33 -17.76 3.67
CA THR A 228 31.33 -18.79 3.36
C THR A 228 30.00 -18.20 2.89
N PHE A 229 29.82 -16.87 3.01
CA PHE A 229 28.57 -16.21 2.61
C PHE A 229 28.29 -16.41 1.10
N PRO A 230 27.02 -16.64 0.71
CA PRO A 230 26.65 -16.90 -0.67
C PRO A 230 26.99 -15.75 -1.63
N TYR A 231 27.41 -16.13 -2.83
CA TYR A 231 28.09 -15.25 -3.79
C TYR A 231 27.15 -14.41 -4.68
N HIS A 232 25.87 -14.75 -4.74
CA HIS A 232 24.89 -14.13 -5.64
C HIS A 232 24.40 -12.73 -5.19
N MET A 233 25.05 -12.13 -4.19
CA MET A 233 24.57 -10.96 -3.48
C MET A 233 24.28 -9.71 -4.36
N PRO A 234 25.17 -9.24 -5.25
CA PRO A 234 24.95 -7.96 -5.94
C PRO A 234 23.78 -7.98 -6.93
N HIS A 235 23.60 -9.11 -7.61
CA HIS A 235 22.51 -9.27 -8.58
C HIS A 235 21.18 -9.36 -7.87
N THR A 236 21.18 -10.10 -6.77
CA THR A 236 20.01 -10.22 -5.92
C THR A 236 19.69 -8.88 -5.25
N LEU A 237 20.73 -8.10 -4.90
CA LEU A 237 20.60 -6.73 -4.40
C LEU A 237 20.02 -5.79 -5.46
N ALA A 238 20.51 -5.82 -6.71
CA ALA A 238 19.97 -5.00 -7.80
C ALA A 238 18.49 -5.32 -8.07
N LEU A 239 18.14 -6.59 -8.13
CA LEU A 239 16.75 -7.01 -8.34
C LEU A 239 15.83 -6.59 -7.18
N ARG A 240 16.32 -6.60 -5.93
CA ARG A 240 15.59 -6.05 -4.78
C ARG A 240 15.47 -4.54 -4.86
N GLN A 241 16.53 -3.89 -5.31
CA GLN A 241 16.61 -2.45 -5.45
C GLN A 241 15.47 -1.95 -6.33
N LEU A 242 15.05 -2.72 -7.36
CA LEU A 242 13.84 -2.43 -8.15
C LEU A 242 12.58 -2.19 -7.30
N TYR A 243 12.44 -2.85 -6.15
CA TYR A 243 11.25 -2.81 -5.31
C TYR A 243 11.34 -1.80 -4.16
N TYR A 244 12.37 -0.96 -4.08
CA TYR A 244 12.50 0.01 -2.97
C TYR A 244 11.40 1.08 -2.97
N TRP A 245 10.65 1.24 -4.06
CA TRP A 245 9.43 2.03 -4.08
C TRP A 245 8.37 1.52 -3.08
N LEU A 246 8.46 0.27 -2.63
CA LEU A 246 7.60 -0.28 -1.57
C LEU A 246 7.69 0.50 -0.26
N PHE A 247 8.85 1.07 0.06
CA PHE A 247 8.99 1.92 1.25
C PHE A 247 8.10 3.15 1.17
N CYS A 248 8.08 3.82 0.01
CA CYS A 248 7.15 4.91 -0.24
C CYS A 248 5.71 4.43 -0.13
N ALA A 249 5.38 3.29 -0.74
CA ALA A 249 4.01 2.76 -0.73
C ALA A 249 3.50 2.51 0.69
N ILE A 250 4.32 1.90 1.55
CA ILE A 250 3.98 1.59 2.94
C ILE A 250 3.83 2.86 3.79
N ILE A 251 4.74 3.82 3.64
CA ILE A 251 4.69 5.08 4.40
C ILE A 251 3.48 5.90 3.97
N LEU A 252 3.26 6.06 2.67
CA LEU A 252 2.14 6.82 2.13
C LEU A 252 0.81 6.14 2.43
N SER A 253 0.75 4.81 2.39
CA SER A 253 -0.43 4.04 2.83
C SER A 253 -0.72 4.26 4.31
N GLY A 254 0.30 4.17 5.17
CA GLY A 254 0.14 4.47 6.60
C GLY A 254 -0.21 5.93 6.91
N ALA A 255 0.18 6.87 6.04
CA ALA A 255 -0.16 8.29 6.17
C ALA A 255 -1.56 8.62 5.66
N ALA A 256 -1.96 8.06 4.50
CA ALA A 256 -3.32 8.16 3.99
C ALA A 256 -4.32 7.53 4.97
N GLY A 257 -3.87 6.49 5.66
CA GLY A 257 -4.63 5.73 6.64
C GLY A 257 -5.65 4.82 5.97
N GLY A 258 -6.06 3.80 6.70
CA GLY A 258 -7.17 2.93 6.31
C GLY A 258 -7.91 2.43 7.55
N PHE A 259 -9.13 1.97 7.36
CA PHE A 259 -9.91 1.36 8.42
C PHE A 259 -9.51 -0.10 8.62
N ALA A 260 -9.38 -0.53 9.88
CA ALA A 260 -9.12 -1.93 10.21
C ALA A 260 -10.22 -2.85 9.66
N ASP A 261 -11.44 -2.34 9.71
CA ASP A 261 -12.66 -2.91 9.20
C ASP A 261 -13.50 -1.79 8.58
N GLN A 262 -13.82 -1.91 7.30
CA GLN A 262 -14.71 -0.93 6.66
C GLN A 262 -16.09 -0.89 7.32
N TRP A 263 -16.53 -1.98 7.97
CA TRP A 263 -17.83 -2.03 8.61
C TRP A 263 -17.92 -1.18 9.87
N SER A 264 -16.84 -1.06 10.65
CA SER A 264 -16.80 -0.19 11.83
C SER A 264 -16.98 1.28 11.43
N SER A 265 -16.14 1.76 10.52
CA SER A 265 -16.26 3.11 9.97
C SER A 265 -17.60 3.37 9.31
N HIS A 266 -18.13 2.40 8.56
CA HIS A 266 -19.47 2.44 7.99
C HIS A 266 -20.57 2.58 9.06
N ALA A 267 -20.51 1.82 10.15
CA ALA A 267 -21.47 1.89 11.24
C ALA A 267 -21.43 3.26 11.93
N PHE A 268 -20.24 3.83 12.18
CA PHE A 268 -20.10 5.17 12.76
C PHE A 268 -20.65 6.24 11.83
N LEU A 269 -20.30 6.19 10.55
CA LEU A 269 -20.78 7.13 9.56
C LEU A 269 -22.30 7.04 9.37
N ASN A 270 -22.88 5.84 9.31
CA ASN A 270 -24.33 5.68 9.25
C ASN A 270 -25.03 6.22 10.49
N THR A 271 -24.47 6.01 11.68
CA THR A 271 -24.98 6.58 12.93
C THR A 271 -24.96 8.10 12.88
N PHE A 272 -23.87 8.69 12.41
CA PHE A 272 -23.74 10.14 12.19
C PHE A 272 -24.78 10.67 11.20
N LEU A 273 -24.93 10.03 10.04
CA LEU A 273 -25.89 10.45 9.02
C LEU A 273 -27.34 10.31 9.48
N ALA A 274 -27.68 9.22 10.18
CA ALA A 274 -29.00 9.02 10.76
C ALA A 274 -29.30 10.06 11.86
N GLY A 275 -28.31 10.35 12.72
CA GLY A 275 -28.39 11.39 13.75
C GLY A 275 -28.61 12.78 13.14
N ARG A 276 -27.82 13.14 12.13
CA ARG A 276 -27.96 14.38 11.36
C ARG A 276 -29.37 14.51 10.78
N LEU A 277 -29.85 13.45 10.12
CA LEU A 277 -31.19 13.43 9.53
C LEU A 277 -32.28 13.62 10.60
N LYS A 278 -32.15 12.95 11.76
CA LYS A 278 -33.08 13.12 12.89
C LYS A 278 -33.09 14.56 13.41
N ASN A 279 -31.91 15.19 13.55
CA ASN A 279 -31.79 16.57 13.99
C ASN A 279 -32.36 17.55 12.96
N LEU A 280 -32.08 17.32 11.67
CA LEU A 280 -32.68 18.08 10.57
C LEU A 280 -34.21 17.96 10.57
N LYS A 281 -34.80 16.78 10.79
CA LYS A 281 -36.28 16.65 10.88
C LYS A 281 -36.86 17.49 12.02
N ARG A 282 -36.15 17.59 13.14
CA ARG A 282 -36.57 18.37 14.31
C ARG A 282 -36.52 19.88 14.04
N THR A 283 -35.49 20.35 13.36
CA THR A 283 -35.34 21.78 13.01
C THR A 283 -36.19 22.17 11.79
N ALA A 284 -36.29 21.29 10.79
CA ALA A 284 -37.00 21.50 9.53
C ALA A 284 -38.52 21.33 9.63
N MET A 285 -39.09 20.71 10.67
CA MET A 285 -40.56 20.69 10.88
C MET A 285 -41.19 22.10 10.95
N ARG A 286 -40.38 23.17 11.01
CA ARG A 286 -40.84 24.56 10.93
C ARG A 286 -40.85 25.17 9.52
N LYS A 287 -40.19 24.60 8.49
CA LYS A 287 -40.11 25.16 7.12
C LYS A 287 -39.93 24.08 6.05
N ALA A 288 -40.56 24.28 4.89
CA ALA A 288 -40.57 23.32 3.77
C ALA A 288 -39.18 23.12 3.14
N PHE A 289 -38.41 22.19 3.67
CA PHE A 289 -37.18 21.69 3.05
C PHE A 289 -37.49 20.66 1.97
N ARG A 290 -36.77 20.69 0.84
CA ARG A 290 -36.79 19.61 -0.16
C ARG A 290 -36.09 18.38 0.41
N TYR A 291 -36.89 17.54 1.05
CA TYR A 291 -36.45 16.36 1.78
C TYR A 291 -35.65 15.38 0.91
N GLU A 292 -35.96 15.30 -0.38
CA GLU A 292 -35.38 14.34 -1.32
C GLU A 292 -33.91 14.64 -1.68
N GLU A 293 -33.44 15.89 -1.49
CA GLU A 293 -32.03 16.26 -1.72
C GLU A 293 -31.14 16.03 -0.49
N ILE A 294 -31.73 15.70 0.66
CA ILE A 294 -31.07 15.66 1.98
C ILE A 294 -30.88 14.22 2.51
N VAL A 295 -31.69 13.27 2.03
CA VAL A 295 -31.62 11.87 2.45
C VAL A 295 -30.44 11.21 1.75
N LEU A 296 -29.36 11.04 2.52
CA LEU A 296 -28.27 10.16 2.14
C LEU A 296 -28.83 8.75 1.99
N ARG A 297 -28.61 8.15 0.82
CA ARG A 297 -28.77 6.71 0.64
C ARG A 297 -27.88 6.00 1.67
N PRO A 298 -28.24 4.77 2.09
CA PRO A 298 -27.33 3.98 2.93
C PRO A 298 -25.97 3.97 2.27
N ILE A 299 -24.93 4.32 3.03
CA ILE A 299 -23.56 4.26 2.52
C ILE A 299 -23.33 2.82 2.08
N GLU A 300 -22.98 2.55 0.83
CA GLU A 300 -22.50 1.21 0.47
C GLU A 300 -20.97 1.16 0.62
N PRO A 301 -20.41 0.13 1.30
CA PRO A 301 -18.96 -0.05 1.33
C PRO A 301 -18.44 -0.15 -0.10
N TRP A 302 -17.33 0.52 -0.36
CA TRP A 302 -16.74 0.57 -1.68
C TRP A 302 -16.42 -0.86 -2.19
N ASP A 303 -17.01 -1.20 -3.34
CA ASP A 303 -16.87 -2.50 -3.99
C ASP A 303 -15.55 -2.65 -4.76
N GLY A 304 -14.83 -1.54 -4.99
CA GLY A 304 -13.49 -1.55 -5.58
C GLY A 304 -12.43 -1.84 -4.52
N GLY A 305 -11.27 -2.33 -4.93
CA GLY A 305 -10.17 -2.52 -4.00
C GLY A 305 -9.75 -1.23 -3.32
N ASP A 306 -8.91 -1.39 -2.31
CA ASP A 306 -8.29 -0.32 -1.51
C ASP A 306 -7.92 0.91 -2.35
N TYR A 307 -7.87 2.11 -1.74
CA TYR A 307 -7.72 3.47 -2.32
C TYR A 307 -7.07 3.64 -3.71
N SER A 308 -6.12 2.77 -4.04
CA SER A 308 -5.56 2.50 -5.37
C SER A 308 -6.55 2.30 -6.53
N TRP A 309 -7.85 2.06 -6.32
CA TRP A 309 -8.81 1.79 -7.40
C TRP A 309 -9.93 2.83 -7.59
N LYS A 310 -9.78 4.06 -7.09
CA LYS A 310 -10.82 5.09 -7.27
C LYS A 310 -11.10 5.34 -8.75
N TYR A 311 -12.27 4.90 -9.23
CA TYR A 311 -12.65 4.91 -10.63
C TYR A 311 -14.07 5.46 -10.82
N PRO A 312 -14.28 6.38 -11.78
CA PRO A 312 -13.25 7.15 -12.46
C PRO A 312 -12.52 8.04 -11.44
N LYS A 313 -11.52 8.80 -11.87
CA LYS A 313 -11.10 10.02 -11.14
C LYS A 313 -12.22 11.10 -11.16
N ARG A 314 -13.49 10.68 -11.06
CA ARG A 314 -14.74 11.42 -11.32
C ARG A 314 -15.04 12.33 -10.12
N GLY A 315 -15.46 13.54 -10.46
CA GLY A 315 -15.36 14.75 -9.64
C GLY A 315 -14.37 15.73 -10.29
N GLN A 316 -13.31 15.21 -10.93
CA GLN A 316 -12.43 16.02 -11.75
C GLN A 316 -13.13 16.36 -13.07
N LYS A 317 -13.12 17.66 -13.39
CA LYS A 317 -13.15 18.14 -14.78
C LYS A 317 -12.21 17.24 -15.61
N PRO A 318 -12.42 17.04 -16.92
CA PRO A 318 -11.55 16.21 -17.78
C PRO A 318 -10.05 16.59 -17.76
N GLN A 319 -9.65 17.62 -17.02
CA GLN A 319 -8.30 18.09 -16.84
C GLN A 319 -7.85 17.88 -15.39
N MET A 320 -6.78 17.12 -15.23
CA MET A 320 -6.04 16.99 -13.97
C MET A 320 -5.63 18.37 -13.46
N THR A 321 -5.81 18.64 -12.17
CA THR A 321 -5.37 19.90 -11.57
C THR A 321 -3.84 20.02 -11.61
N ARG A 322 -3.31 21.25 -11.52
CA ARG A 322 -1.85 21.47 -11.48
C ARG A 322 -1.20 20.73 -10.31
N ARG A 323 -1.89 20.65 -9.17
CA ARG A 323 -1.43 19.94 -7.96
C ARG A 323 -1.40 18.43 -8.16
N GLN A 324 -2.43 17.85 -8.77
CA GLN A 324 -2.46 16.42 -9.11
C GLN A 324 -1.34 16.02 -10.08
N LYS A 325 -1.01 16.90 -11.05
CA LYS A 325 0.17 16.72 -11.92
C LYS A 325 1.48 16.83 -11.16
N LEU A 326 1.57 17.76 -10.20
CA LEU A 326 2.75 17.89 -9.33
C LEU A 326 2.96 16.63 -8.48
N LEU A 327 1.88 16.03 -7.95
CA LEU A 327 1.92 14.79 -7.16
C LEU A 327 2.24 13.52 -7.98
N LEU A 328 2.08 13.57 -9.31
CA LEU A 328 2.55 12.48 -10.18
C LEU A 328 4.09 12.42 -10.24
N LEU A 329 4.79 13.56 -10.12
CA LEU A 329 6.25 13.62 -10.18
C LEU A 329 6.94 12.78 -9.07
N PRO A 330 6.57 12.90 -7.78
CA PRO A 330 7.16 12.06 -6.73
C PRO A 330 6.80 10.58 -6.91
N ALA A 331 5.62 10.23 -7.46
CA ALA A 331 5.28 8.84 -7.78
C ALA A 331 6.19 8.27 -8.89
N ILE A 332 6.43 9.05 -9.96
CA ILE A 332 7.39 8.69 -11.01
C ILE A 332 8.80 8.55 -10.42
N ALA A 333 9.25 9.52 -9.61
CA ALA A 333 10.57 9.49 -9.00
C ALA A 333 10.76 8.28 -8.06
N ALA A 334 9.72 7.95 -7.27
CA ALA A 334 9.73 6.82 -6.37
C ALA A 334 9.96 5.49 -7.11
N VAL A 335 9.40 5.30 -8.31
CA VAL A 335 9.59 4.07 -9.10
C VAL A 335 10.83 4.13 -10.00
N ALA A 336 11.11 5.27 -10.63
CA ALA A 336 12.19 5.41 -11.60
C ALA A 336 13.58 5.38 -10.95
N LEU A 337 13.76 6.02 -9.78
CA LEU A 337 15.08 6.06 -9.13
C LEU A 337 15.56 4.66 -8.70
N PRO A 338 14.74 3.80 -8.07
CA PRO A 338 15.15 2.44 -7.78
C PRO A 338 15.46 1.60 -9.03
N VAL A 339 14.75 1.81 -10.14
CA VAL A 339 15.06 1.17 -11.44
C VAL A 339 16.42 1.62 -11.94
N VAL A 340 16.70 2.92 -11.95
CA VAL A 340 17.99 3.46 -12.39
C VAL A 340 19.12 2.95 -11.51
N ILE A 341 18.91 2.90 -10.19
CA ILE A 341 19.91 2.41 -9.24
C ILE A 341 20.16 0.91 -9.41
N ALA A 342 19.10 0.10 -9.55
CA ALA A 342 19.20 -1.33 -9.85
C ALA A 342 19.98 -1.55 -11.16
N PHE A 343 19.64 -0.80 -12.20
CA PHE A 343 20.31 -0.86 -13.49
C PHE A 343 21.79 -0.48 -13.38
N ILE A 344 22.14 0.56 -12.62
CA ILE A 344 23.53 0.95 -12.37
C ILE A 344 24.27 -0.18 -11.63
N MET A 345 23.67 -0.77 -10.58
CA MET A 345 24.26 -1.92 -9.90
C MET A 345 24.50 -3.08 -10.86
N SER A 346 23.51 -3.43 -11.68
CA SER A 346 23.63 -4.51 -12.68
C SER A 346 24.58 -4.19 -13.82
N TRP A 347 24.74 -2.92 -14.18
CA TRP A 347 25.69 -2.48 -15.20
C TRP A 347 27.13 -2.68 -14.74
N PHE A 348 27.42 -2.35 -13.47
CA PHE A 348 28.76 -2.50 -12.89
C PHE A 348 29.05 -3.92 -12.37
N THR A 349 28.07 -4.84 -12.45
CA THR A 349 28.22 -6.20 -11.89
C THR A 349 27.60 -7.28 -12.78
N PRO A 350 28.33 -8.34 -13.21
CA PRO A 350 29.77 -8.58 -13.12
C PRO A 350 30.53 -8.24 -14.40
N THR A 351 29.79 -7.89 -15.46
CA THR A 351 30.29 -7.54 -16.77
C THR A 351 29.84 -6.11 -17.05
N ILE A 352 30.76 -5.18 -17.21
CA ILE A 352 30.45 -3.77 -17.53
C ILE A 352 29.57 -3.69 -18.79
N GLY A 353 28.28 -3.38 -18.68
CA GLY A 353 27.40 -3.31 -19.84
C GLY A 353 25.99 -3.81 -19.61
N LEU A 354 25.24 -3.92 -20.72
CA LEU A 354 23.84 -4.32 -20.69
C LEU A 354 23.67 -5.84 -20.51
N GLY A 355 23.56 -6.27 -19.25
CA GLY A 355 23.24 -7.64 -18.80
C GLY A 355 21.89 -8.19 -19.26
N ASP A 356 21.75 -9.53 -19.30
CA ASP A 356 20.43 -10.19 -19.30
C ASP A 356 19.55 -9.65 -18.16
N ARG A 357 20.19 -9.43 -16.99
CA ARG A 357 19.54 -8.88 -15.80
C ARG A 357 19.12 -7.43 -15.99
N GLY A 358 19.99 -6.60 -16.56
CA GLY A 358 19.66 -5.22 -16.91
C GLY A 358 18.48 -5.14 -17.88
N ILE A 359 18.39 -6.09 -18.83
CA ILE A 359 17.23 -6.21 -19.72
C ILE A 359 15.99 -6.62 -18.92
N GLY A 360 16.10 -7.57 -17.99
CA GLY A 360 15.02 -7.93 -17.07
C GLY A 360 14.50 -6.73 -16.28
N GLU A 361 15.41 -5.95 -15.67
CA GLU A 361 15.11 -4.72 -14.92
C GLU A 361 14.39 -3.67 -15.80
N LEU A 362 14.92 -3.41 -17.00
CA LEU A 362 14.28 -2.51 -17.97
C LEU A 362 12.93 -3.05 -18.46
N SER A 363 12.77 -4.36 -18.55
CA SER A 363 11.50 -5.01 -18.92
C SER A 363 10.45 -4.83 -17.82
N PHE A 364 10.82 -4.97 -16.54
CA PHE A 364 9.94 -4.65 -15.42
C PHE A 364 9.52 -3.18 -15.44
N ALA A 365 10.48 -2.26 -15.64
CA ALA A 365 10.19 -0.84 -15.73
C ALA A 365 9.27 -0.50 -16.92
N GLY A 366 9.55 -1.07 -18.09
CA GLY A 366 8.72 -0.93 -19.28
C GLY A 366 7.31 -1.48 -19.07
N MET A 367 7.17 -2.63 -18.42
CA MET A 367 5.88 -3.22 -18.06
C MET A 367 5.11 -2.31 -17.10
N TRP A 368 5.74 -1.76 -16.05
CA TRP A 368 5.09 -0.84 -15.12
C TRP A 368 4.60 0.43 -15.81
N ILE A 369 5.42 1.03 -16.68
CA ILE A 369 5.04 2.23 -17.46
C ILE A 369 3.89 1.89 -18.42
N LEU A 370 3.99 0.78 -19.15
CA LEU A 370 2.94 0.35 -20.07
C LEU A 370 1.63 0.09 -19.33
N ASN A 371 1.69 -0.61 -18.19
CA ASN A 371 0.51 -0.92 -17.41
C ASN A 371 -0.12 0.35 -16.81
N PHE A 372 0.69 1.31 -16.37
CA PHE A 372 0.23 2.64 -15.97
C PHE A 372 -0.58 3.32 -17.08
N PHE A 373 -0.07 3.37 -18.31
CA PHE A 373 -0.79 3.96 -19.43
C PHE A 373 -2.04 3.17 -19.83
N ILE A 374 -1.99 1.84 -19.77
CA ILE A 374 -3.17 0.99 -20.02
C ILE A 374 -4.24 1.28 -18.96
N THR A 375 -3.89 1.33 -17.68
CA THR A 375 -4.83 1.68 -16.60
C THR A 375 -5.38 3.08 -16.81
N LEU A 376 -4.55 4.08 -17.16
CA LEU A 376 -4.99 5.45 -17.41
C LEU A 376 -5.95 5.54 -18.61
N PHE A 377 -5.63 4.88 -19.73
CA PHE A 377 -6.47 4.87 -20.92
C PHE A 377 -7.77 4.10 -20.69
N ALA A 378 -7.69 2.90 -20.11
CA ALA A 378 -8.84 2.14 -19.67
C ALA A 378 -9.71 2.97 -18.71
N SER A 379 -9.09 3.82 -17.88
CA SER A 379 -9.78 4.73 -16.97
C SER A 379 -10.58 5.85 -17.61
N SER A 380 -10.17 6.25 -18.81
CA SER A 380 -10.90 7.26 -19.58
C SER A 380 -12.07 6.68 -20.37
N ILE A 381 -12.04 5.38 -20.70
CA ILE A 381 -13.00 4.76 -21.64
C ILE A 381 -14.07 3.95 -20.93
N TRP A 382 -13.70 3.17 -19.91
CA TRP A 382 -14.65 2.30 -19.24
C TRP A 382 -15.46 3.07 -18.18
N ARG A 383 -16.62 2.53 -17.80
CA ARG A 383 -17.45 3.07 -16.70
C ARG A 383 -17.78 1.90 -15.77
N GLU A 384 -17.74 2.19 -14.47
CA GLU A 384 -18.23 1.46 -13.29
C GLU A 384 -18.04 -0.07 -13.25
N ASP A 385 -18.57 -0.85 -14.21
CA ASP A 385 -18.63 -2.32 -14.11
C ASP A 385 -17.41 -3.09 -14.67
N LYS A 386 -16.41 -2.41 -15.24
CA LYS A 386 -15.28 -3.07 -15.94
C LYS A 386 -13.98 -3.13 -15.15
N LEU A 387 -13.99 -2.72 -13.87
CA LEU A 387 -12.85 -2.82 -12.96
C LEU A 387 -12.32 -4.26 -12.83
N PHE A 388 -13.22 -5.24 -12.87
CA PHE A 388 -12.86 -6.66 -12.83
C PHE A 388 -11.93 -7.08 -13.99
N LYS A 389 -12.03 -6.44 -15.16
CA LYS A 389 -11.16 -6.74 -16.31
C LYS A 389 -9.72 -6.25 -16.07
N ILE A 390 -9.57 -5.08 -15.43
CA ILE A 390 -8.26 -4.54 -15.06
C ILE A 390 -7.64 -5.40 -13.94
N TYR A 391 -8.46 -5.92 -13.02
CA TYR A 391 -8.01 -6.87 -12.01
C TYR A 391 -7.40 -8.14 -12.63
N ILE A 392 -8.14 -8.84 -13.49
CA ILE A 392 -7.63 -10.07 -14.14
C ILE A 392 -6.31 -9.79 -14.87
N TRP A 393 -6.26 -8.66 -15.59
CA TRP A 393 -5.05 -8.21 -16.27
C TRP A 393 -3.87 -8.02 -15.30
N ASN A 394 -4.09 -7.29 -14.20
CA ASN A 394 -3.05 -7.06 -13.20
C ASN A 394 -2.58 -8.36 -12.54
N THR A 395 -3.49 -9.28 -12.22
CA THR A 395 -3.15 -10.59 -11.65
C THR A 395 -2.33 -11.43 -12.63
N PHE A 396 -2.69 -11.46 -13.91
CA PHE A 396 -1.92 -12.17 -14.94
C PHE A 396 -0.49 -11.65 -15.02
N TRP A 397 -0.30 -10.33 -15.12
CA TRP A 397 1.03 -9.72 -15.16
C TRP A 397 1.80 -9.88 -13.86
N SER A 398 1.11 -9.93 -12.73
CA SER A 398 1.73 -10.08 -11.41
C SER A 398 2.31 -11.48 -11.26
N ILE A 399 1.55 -12.51 -11.63
CA ILE A 399 2.02 -13.90 -11.66
C ILE A 399 3.19 -14.05 -12.61
N GLY A 400 3.12 -13.49 -13.83
CA GLY A 400 4.23 -13.51 -14.78
C GLY A 400 5.49 -12.82 -14.26
N SER A 401 5.32 -11.66 -13.62
CA SER A 401 6.40 -10.90 -13.00
C SER A 401 7.07 -11.67 -11.86
N LEU A 402 6.27 -12.27 -10.98
CA LEU A 402 6.76 -13.10 -9.88
C LEU A 402 7.48 -14.34 -10.42
N TYR A 403 6.96 -14.99 -11.47
CA TYR A 403 7.60 -16.13 -12.10
C TYR A 403 9.00 -15.78 -12.64
N ILE A 404 9.13 -14.65 -13.35
CA ILE A 404 10.42 -14.15 -13.84
C ILE A 404 11.35 -13.79 -12.67
N LEU A 405 10.81 -13.14 -11.63
CA LEU A 405 11.55 -12.79 -10.41
C LEU A 405 12.12 -14.06 -9.77
N PHE A 406 11.30 -15.07 -9.50
CA PHE A 406 11.73 -16.34 -8.93
C PHE A 406 12.73 -17.08 -9.85
N GLY A 407 12.53 -17.05 -11.17
CA GLY A 407 13.49 -17.59 -12.13
C GLY A 407 14.86 -16.92 -12.06
N ALA A 408 14.89 -15.60 -11.81
CA ALA A 408 16.13 -14.86 -11.57
C ALA A 408 16.85 -15.37 -10.30
N PHE A 409 16.11 -15.57 -9.20
CA PHE A 409 16.64 -16.14 -7.95
C PHE A 409 17.10 -17.59 -8.09
N GLN A 410 16.53 -18.36 -9.01
CA GLN A 410 16.99 -19.71 -9.33
C GLN A 410 18.26 -19.73 -10.19
N GLY A 411 18.65 -18.58 -10.77
CA GLY A 411 19.86 -18.47 -11.58
C GLY A 411 19.65 -18.64 -13.08
N TRP A 412 18.45 -18.38 -13.63
CA TRP A 412 18.20 -18.49 -15.08
C TRP A 412 19.15 -17.63 -15.94
N TYR A 413 19.70 -16.57 -15.35
CA TYR A 413 20.68 -15.71 -16.00
C TYR A 413 22.13 -16.23 -15.95
N ASN A 414 22.39 -17.39 -15.32
CA ASN A 414 23.72 -17.98 -15.25
C ASN A 414 23.96 -18.88 -16.46
N ASN A 415 24.45 -18.28 -17.55
CA ASN A 415 24.80 -19.03 -18.74
C ASN A 415 26.00 -18.36 -19.46
N CYS A 416 26.69 -19.12 -20.32
CA CYS A 416 27.80 -18.57 -21.12
C CYS A 416 27.33 -17.63 -22.22
N ALA A 417 26.11 -17.81 -22.72
CA ALA A 417 25.52 -17.08 -23.85
C ALA A 417 24.63 -15.93 -23.38
N SER A 418 25.07 -15.22 -22.34
CA SER A 418 24.30 -14.11 -21.79
C SER A 418 24.20 -12.99 -22.82
N TRP A 419 23.10 -12.26 -22.83
CA TRP A 419 22.88 -11.17 -23.76
C TRP A 419 23.93 -10.06 -23.62
N SER A 420 24.41 -9.79 -22.39
CA SER A 420 25.52 -8.86 -22.16
C SER A 420 26.81 -9.29 -22.82
N GLY A 421 27.13 -10.58 -22.77
CA GLY A 421 28.34 -11.10 -23.37
C GLY A 421 28.18 -11.10 -24.88
N PHE A 422 27.27 -11.94 -25.37
CA PHE A 422 27.22 -12.33 -26.77
C PHE A 422 26.64 -11.25 -27.68
N TYR A 423 25.46 -10.71 -27.34
CA TYR A 423 24.74 -9.78 -28.22
C TYR A 423 25.17 -8.33 -28.04
N SER A 424 25.46 -7.88 -26.81
CA SER A 424 25.83 -6.47 -26.57
C SER A 424 27.30 -6.16 -26.92
N ARG A 425 28.23 -7.08 -26.68
CA ARG A 425 29.68 -6.86 -26.91
C ARG A 425 30.22 -7.62 -28.11
N GLY A 426 29.47 -8.58 -28.64
CA GLY A 426 29.92 -9.51 -29.67
C GLY A 426 30.76 -10.66 -29.09
N ALA A 427 30.73 -11.80 -29.77
CA ALA A 427 31.40 -13.04 -29.32
C ALA A 427 32.90 -12.88 -29.01
N ALA A 428 33.58 -11.94 -29.67
CA ALA A 428 35.01 -11.69 -29.51
C ALA A 428 35.37 -10.89 -28.23
N ALA A 429 34.47 -10.05 -27.73
CA ALA A 429 34.70 -9.22 -26.54
C ALA A 429 33.89 -9.66 -25.31
N ALA A 430 33.03 -10.67 -25.47
CA ALA A 430 32.30 -11.33 -24.41
C ALA A 430 33.25 -12.05 -23.44
N TYR A 431 33.13 -11.76 -22.15
CA TYR A 431 33.89 -12.41 -21.09
C TYR A 431 33.04 -12.64 -19.85
N ILE A 432 33.47 -13.60 -19.02
CA ILE A 432 32.91 -13.87 -17.69
C ILE A 432 34.03 -13.74 -16.66
N ASP A 433 33.77 -12.99 -15.60
CA ASP A 433 34.65 -12.89 -14.43
C ASP A 433 34.33 -14.02 -13.43
N LEU A 434 35.23 -15.01 -13.33
CA LEU A 434 35.17 -16.10 -12.35
C LEU A 434 35.67 -15.64 -10.96
N ASN A 435 36.18 -14.42 -10.83
CA ASN A 435 36.64 -13.83 -9.58
C ASN A 435 35.72 -12.73 -9.03
N MET A 436 34.46 -12.70 -9.46
CA MET A 436 33.55 -11.65 -9.03
C MET A 436 33.38 -11.64 -7.49
N ARG A 437 33.76 -12.67 -6.71
CA ARG A 437 33.67 -12.66 -5.24
C ARG A 437 34.61 -11.60 -4.66
N THR A 438 35.86 -11.61 -5.11
CA THR A 438 36.85 -10.60 -4.72
C THR A 438 36.44 -9.23 -5.24
N THR A 439 35.94 -9.15 -6.47
CA THR A 439 35.43 -7.90 -7.05
C THR A 439 34.32 -7.31 -6.16
N ILE A 440 33.34 -8.11 -5.77
CA ILE A 440 32.25 -7.66 -4.89
C ILE A 440 32.81 -7.21 -3.55
N GLN A 441 33.64 -8.02 -2.90
CA GLN A 441 34.20 -7.70 -1.58
C GLN A 441 34.97 -6.37 -1.57
N ASN A 442 35.61 -6.01 -2.68
CA ASN A 442 36.31 -4.74 -2.83
C ASN A 442 35.34 -3.55 -3.04
N HIS A 443 34.16 -3.80 -3.59
CA HIS A 443 33.15 -2.79 -3.90
C HIS A 443 32.01 -2.70 -2.87
N ILE A 444 31.94 -3.58 -1.86
CA ILE A 444 30.89 -3.54 -0.82
C ILE A 444 30.81 -2.15 -0.19
N PHE A 445 31.91 -1.63 0.37
CA PHE A 445 31.89 -0.37 1.11
C PHE A 445 31.97 0.88 0.23
N THR A 446 32.54 0.76 -0.97
CA THR A 446 32.75 1.91 -1.86
C THR A 446 31.57 2.12 -2.81
N PHE A 447 30.81 1.07 -3.12
CA PHE A 447 29.73 1.10 -4.10
C PHE A 447 28.41 0.57 -3.55
N TYR A 448 28.29 -0.73 -3.23
CA TYR A 448 26.99 -1.36 -2.92
C TYR A 448 26.34 -0.83 -1.64
N LEU A 449 27.12 -0.63 -0.58
CA LEU A 449 26.60 -0.13 0.67
C LEU A 449 26.13 1.33 0.54
N PRO A 450 26.94 2.29 0.05
CA PRO A 450 26.50 3.67 -0.16
C PRO A 450 25.28 3.79 -1.07
N ILE A 451 25.23 3.04 -2.18
CA ILE A 451 24.15 3.15 -3.14
C ILE A 451 22.83 2.56 -2.59
N THR A 452 22.90 1.46 -1.84
CA THR A 452 21.73 0.85 -1.17
C THR A 452 21.20 1.76 -0.06
N ALA A 453 22.09 2.28 0.78
CA ALA A 453 21.74 3.23 1.84
C ALA A 453 21.15 4.52 1.25
N GLY A 454 21.81 5.07 0.23
CA GLY A 454 21.38 6.26 -0.49
C GLY A 454 19.99 6.07 -1.11
N SER A 455 19.72 4.91 -1.73
CA SER A 455 18.40 4.64 -2.28
C SER A 455 17.32 4.57 -1.21
N LEU A 456 17.59 3.95 -0.05
CA LEU A 456 16.63 3.91 1.05
C LEU A 456 16.30 5.33 1.53
N VAL A 457 17.33 6.14 1.79
CA VAL A 457 17.17 7.53 2.22
C VAL A 457 16.38 8.35 1.19
N ILE A 458 16.67 8.19 -0.10
CA ILE A 458 15.94 8.86 -1.18
C ILE A 458 14.44 8.51 -1.13
N GLN A 459 14.08 7.23 -0.96
CA GLN A 459 12.68 6.82 -0.86
C GLN A 459 12.00 7.42 0.38
N LEU A 460 12.67 7.43 1.53
CA LEU A 460 12.16 8.07 2.73
C LEU A 460 11.97 9.59 2.53
N CYS A 461 12.88 10.26 1.84
CA CYS A 461 12.74 11.68 1.49
C CYS A 461 11.57 11.95 0.55
N ILE A 462 11.34 11.10 -0.46
CA ILE A 462 10.20 11.23 -1.38
C ILE A 462 8.88 11.06 -0.61
N ALA A 463 8.78 10.03 0.23
CA ALA A 463 7.60 9.82 1.07
C ALA A 463 7.38 11.01 2.03
N GLY A 464 8.45 11.46 2.70
CA GLY A 464 8.42 12.63 3.58
C GLY A 464 8.00 13.92 2.86
N PHE A 465 8.42 14.12 1.61
CA PHE A 465 8.02 15.27 0.79
C PHE A 465 6.51 15.25 0.48
N VAL A 466 5.96 14.09 0.06
CA VAL A 466 4.52 13.95 -0.19
C VAL A 466 3.71 14.15 1.09
N MET A 467 4.19 13.63 2.23
CA MET A 467 3.56 13.85 3.53
C MET A 467 3.63 15.32 3.96
N TRP A 468 4.74 16.00 3.73
CA TRP A 468 4.92 17.41 4.08
C TRP A 468 3.95 18.33 3.32
N ILE A 469 3.76 18.11 2.01
CA ILE A 469 2.80 18.87 1.19
C ILE A 469 1.35 18.65 1.66
N ASN A 470 1.07 17.51 2.31
CA ASN A 470 -0.26 17.13 2.79
C ASN A 470 -0.31 17.03 4.32
N TRP A 471 0.52 17.81 5.02
CA TRP A 471 0.66 17.72 6.48
C TRP A 471 -0.65 18.00 7.23
N GLU A 472 -1.46 18.93 6.72
CA GLU A 472 -2.79 19.27 7.25
C GLU A 472 -3.70 18.04 7.35
N VAL A 473 -3.60 17.12 6.39
CA VAL A 473 -4.39 15.88 6.37
C VAL A 473 -3.96 14.94 7.49
N ILE A 474 -2.65 14.87 7.72
CA ILE A 474 -2.10 14.08 8.82
C ILE A 474 -2.59 14.66 10.16
N GLU A 475 -2.63 15.98 10.30
CA GLU A 475 -3.06 16.68 11.51
C GLU A 475 -4.52 16.42 11.88
N PHE A 476 -5.44 16.39 10.90
CA PHE A 476 -6.86 16.13 11.22
C PHE A 476 -7.22 14.64 11.29
N THR A 477 -6.41 13.76 10.71
CA THR A 477 -6.66 12.31 10.74
C THR A 477 -5.98 11.59 11.90
N VAL A 478 -4.96 12.19 12.51
CA VAL A 478 -4.17 11.61 13.61
C VAL A 478 -4.42 12.41 14.87
N TRP A 479 -4.76 11.70 15.94
CA TRP A 479 -5.09 12.31 17.21
C TRP A 479 -4.04 11.88 18.21
N SER A 480 -3.51 12.86 18.94
CA SER A 480 -2.50 12.63 19.96
C SER A 480 -3.12 11.98 21.20
N ASP A 481 -2.32 11.23 21.95
CA ASP A 481 -2.74 10.66 23.24
C ASP A 481 -3.20 11.75 24.22
N LYS A 482 -2.61 12.95 24.12
CA LYS A 482 -3.03 14.11 24.89
C LYS A 482 -4.46 14.54 24.53
N GLU A 483 -4.77 14.72 23.25
CA GLU A 483 -6.12 15.05 22.78
C GLU A 483 -7.15 13.97 23.15
N ASN A 484 -6.75 12.70 23.15
CA ASN A 484 -7.59 11.60 23.59
C ASN A 484 -7.84 11.66 25.10
N ARG A 485 -6.79 11.89 25.90
CA ARG A 485 -6.89 12.01 27.34
C ARG A 485 -7.76 13.19 27.78
N GLU A 486 -7.55 14.37 27.19
CA GLU A 486 -8.33 15.58 27.50
C GLU A 486 -9.84 15.39 27.23
N PHE A 487 -10.19 14.62 26.21
CA PHE A 487 -11.58 14.26 25.94
C PHE A 487 -12.18 13.32 26.97
N PHE A 488 -11.46 12.26 27.33
CA PHE A 488 -11.91 11.34 28.38
C PHE A 488 -12.06 12.07 29.71
N GLU A 489 -11.16 12.99 30.04
CA GLU A 489 -11.25 13.80 31.26
C GLU A 489 -12.48 14.74 31.24
N ARG A 490 -12.81 15.37 30.09
CA ARG A 490 -14.04 16.18 29.93
C ARG A 490 -15.32 15.36 30.12
N HIS A 491 -15.41 14.18 29.51
CA HIS A 491 -16.63 13.37 29.52
C HIS A 491 -16.80 12.54 30.81
N ARG A 492 -15.69 12.16 31.45
CA ARG A 492 -15.74 11.50 32.76
C ARG A 492 -16.40 12.38 33.82
N GLY A 493 -16.20 13.70 33.74
CA GLY A 493 -16.89 14.65 34.62
C GLY A 493 -18.40 14.68 34.41
N GLU A 494 -18.86 14.53 33.17
CA GLU A 494 -20.29 14.53 32.83
C GLU A 494 -20.98 13.24 33.31
N GLU A 495 -20.37 12.06 33.10
CA GLU A 495 -20.94 10.80 33.57
C GLU A 495 -21.03 10.75 35.10
N VAL A 496 -20.01 11.21 35.83
CA VAL A 496 -20.02 11.23 37.29
C VAL A 496 -21.09 12.18 37.83
N MET A 497 -21.29 13.36 37.21
CA MET A 497 -22.36 14.28 37.62
C MET A 497 -23.77 13.76 37.34
N VAL A 498 -23.98 12.99 36.27
CA VAL A 498 -25.29 12.39 35.97
C VAL A 498 -25.62 11.26 36.97
N VAL A 499 -24.62 10.51 37.43
CA VAL A 499 -24.81 9.44 38.42
C VAL A 499 -25.02 10.00 39.84
N GLU A 500 -24.34 11.09 40.22
CA GLU A 500 -24.52 11.71 41.55
C GLU A 500 -25.82 12.51 41.70
N MET A 501 -26.43 13.01 40.61
CA MET A 501 -27.73 13.71 40.65
C MET A 501 -28.95 12.78 40.54
N VAL A 502 -28.70 11.48 40.46
CA VAL A 502 -29.52 10.34 40.92
C VAL A 502 -30.06 10.41 42.36
N PRO A 503 -31.17 11.09 42.76
CA PRO A 503 -31.54 11.09 44.16
C PRO A 503 -31.87 9.65 44.56
N VAL A 504 -31.16 9.14 45.56
CA VAL A 504 -31.26 7.76 46.07
C VAL A 504 -32.71 7.39 46.44
N GLU A 505 -33.58 8.37 46.70
CA GLU A 505 -35.02 8.17 46.92
C GLU A 505 -35.75 7.52 45.73
N SER A 506 -35.25 7.63 44.49
CA SER A 506 -35.89 7.01 43.31
C SER A 506 -35.40 5.59 43.00
N GLN A 507 -34.25 5.17 43.55
CA GLN A 507 -33.77 3.79 43.38
C GLN A 507 -34.55 2.80 44.26
N GLU A 508 -35.04 3.23 45.42
CA GLU A 508 -35.83 2.37 46.31
C GLU A 508 -37.24 2.07 45.74
N GLU A 509 -37.83 3.00 44.98
CA GLU A 509 -39.06 2.75 44.22
C GLU A 509 -38.81 1.89 42.97
N GLN A 510 -37.72 2.09 42.23
CA GLN A 510 -37.40 1.25 41.08
C GLN A 510 -37.02 -0.19 41.46
N LEU A 511 -36.39 -0.41 42.64
CA LEU A 511 -36.15 -1.77 43.14
C LEU A 511 -37.46 -2.49 43.50
N LYS A 512 -38.46 -1.77 44.02
CA LYS A 512 -39.80 -2.32 44.30
C LYS A 512 -40.59 -2.64 43.02
N VAL A 513 -40.41 -1.85 41.97
CA VAL A 513 -41.08 -2.08 40.67
C VAL A 513 -40.39 -3.21 39.88
N GLY A 514 -39.06 -3.33 39.93
CA GLY A 514 -38.30 -4.40 39.28
C GLY A 514 -38.59 -5.80 39.84
N LEU A 515 -38.84 -5.91 41.14
CA LEU A 515 -39.23 -7.17 41.80
C LEU A 515 -40.65 -7.63 41.43
N MET A 516 -41.54 -6.74 40.99
CA MET A 516 -42.90 -7.10 40.55
C MET A 516 -43.02 -7.47 39.07
N VAL A 517 -41.99 -7.23 38.25
CA VAL A 517 -42.01 -7.53 36.80
C VAL A 517 -41.30 -8.86 36.48
N SER A 518 -40.56 -9.45 37.43
CA SER A 518 -39.81 -10.70 37.25
C SER A 518 -40.67 -11.99 37.20
N GLU A 519 -41.99 -11.92 37.32
CA GLU A 519 -42.89 -13.10 37.26
C GLU A 519 -43.69 -13.25 35.95
N ARG A 520 -43.49 -12.39 34.94
CA ARG A 520 -44.11 -12.61 33.62
C ARG A 520 -43.14 -13.29 32.67
N GLU A 521 -43.29 -14.61 32.61
CA GLU A 521 -43.04 -15.53 31.49
C GLU A 521 -42.16 -14.98 30.35
N LEU A 522 -40.88 -15.34 30.39
CA LEU A 522 -40.01 -15.29 29.23
C LEU A 522 -40.49 -16.33 28.19
N PRO A 523 -40.71 -15.95 26.93
CA PRO A 523 -41.01 -16.91 25.86
C PRO A 523 -39.79 -17.81 25.65
N GLY A 524 -40.03 -19.13 25.66
CA GLY A 524 -39.02 -20.14 25.40
C GLY A 524 -38.36 -19.94 24.03
N VAL A 525 -37.07 -19.68 24.05
CA VAL A 525 -36.22 -19.68 22.85
C VAL A 525 -35.89 -21.14 22.58
N GLU A 526 -36.54 -21.75 21.58
CA GLU A 526 -36.12 -23.02 21.01
C GLU A 526 -34.76 -22.84 20.35
N SER A 527 -33.75 -23.52 20.88
CA SER A 527 -32.44 -23.65 20.27
C SER A 527 -32.54 -24.65 19.10
N GLU A 528 -32.51 -24.16 17.87
CA GLU A 528 -32.26 -25.00 16.70
C GLU A 528 -30.79 -25.49 16.75
N GLU A 529 -30.61 -26.73 17.22
CA GLU A 529 -29.36 -27.47 17.05
C GLU A 529 -29.15 -27.80 15.57
N TRP A 530 -28.18 -27.13 14.95
CA TRP A 530 -27.65 -27.52 13.65
C TRP A 530 -26.79 -28.78 13.81
N SER A 531 -27.37 -29.94 13.54
CA SER A 531 -26.62 -31.17 13.35
C SER A 531 -26.09 -31.22 11.90
N VAL A 532 -24.77 -31.19 11.77
CA VAL A 532 -24.08 -31.44 10.49
C VAL A 532 -23.86 -32.95 10.40
N SER A 533 -24.59 -33.63 9.52
CA SER A 533 -24.32 -35.02 9.15
C SER A 533 -23.17 -35.05 8.15
N PHE A 534 -22.09 -35.75 8.50
CA PHE A 534 -21.09 -36.20 7.53
C PHE A 534 -21.62 -37.50 6.90
N GLU A 535 -22.01 -37.44 5.64
CA GLU A 535 -22.15 -38.64 4.81
C GLU A 535 -20.76 -39.05 4.32
N ASP A 536 -20.29 -40.20 4.81
CA ASP A 536 -19.22 -40.96 4.19
C ASP A 536 -19.74 -41.50 2.84
N GLN A 537 -19.05 -41.16 1.75
CA GLN A 537 -19.18 -41.88 0.47
C GLN A 537 -17.90 -42.69 0.23
N GLU A 538 -18.12 -44.00 0.06
CA GLU A 538 -17.18 -45.04 -0.38
C GLU A 538 -16.53 -44.74 -1.74
#